data_AF-A0A9D8CAU1-F1
#
_entry.id   AF-A0A9D8CAU1-F1
#
_cell.length_a   1.000
_cell.length_b   1.000
_cell.length_c   1.000
_cell.angle_alpha   90.00
_cell.angle_beta   90.00
_cell.angle_gamma   90.00
#
_symmetry.space_group_name_H-M   'P 1'
#
loop_
_entity.id
_entity.type
_entity.pdbx_description
1 polymer ?
#
loop_
_entity_poly.entity_id
_entity_poly.type
_entity_poly.pdbx_seq_one_letter_code
_entity_poly.pdbx_strand_id
1 'polypeptide(L)'
;MIAIQESPARTAHDPELARGGRFKVLEGTDKYHRFVVIEFPSLEQAVACHDSRAYQEASARRKQGAAGEVALIIVEGGDATPT
;
A
#
# COMPACT_ATOMS: atom_id res chain seq x y z
N MET A 1 -3.88 -4.80 5.46
CA MET A 1 -2.59 -4.17 5.13
C MET A 1 -2.02 -4.91 3.92
N ILE A 2 -2.13 -4.35 2.70
CA ILE A 2 -1.21 -4.51 1.55
C ILE A 2 -1.45 -3.31 0.61
N ALA A 3 -0.80 -2.18 0.86
CA ALA A 3 -0.85 -1.03 -0.04
C ALA A 3 0.35 -1.05 -0.99
N ILE A 4 0.18 -1.54 -2.22
CA ILE A 4 1.21 -1.38 -3.27
C ILE A 4 1.32 0.11 -3.61
N GLN A 5 2.39 0.78 -3.18
CA GLN A 5 2.54 2.22 -3.37
C GLN A 5 3.98 2.77 -3.32
N GLU A 6 4.33 3.66 -4.24
CA GLU A 6 5.39 4.66 -4.03
C GLU A 6 4.83 5.94 -3.33
N SER A 7 5.52 6.41 -2.28
CA SER A 7 5.12 7.55 -1.41
C SER A 7 5.83 8.86 -1.82
N PRO A 8 5.29 10.05 -1.44
CA PRO A 8 5.56 10.58 -0.10
C PRO A 8 4.37 11.29 0.57
N ALA A 9 4.06 10.89 1.80
CA ALA A 9 3.58 11.73 2.91
C ALA A 9 3.75 10.86 4.16
N ARG A 10 4.67 11.22 5.05
CA ARG A 10 5.04 10.40 6.22
C ARG A 10 4.68 11.14 7.50
N THR A 11 4.04 10.42 8.42
CA THR A 11 3.97 10.76 9.85
C THR A 11 4.63 9.62 10.61
N ALA A 12 5.32 9.92 11.71
CA ALA A 12 6.28 9.05 12.39
C ALA A 12 5.68 7.86 13.17
N HIS A 13 4.48 7.37 12.85
CA HIS A 13 3.77 6.36 13.64
C HIS A 13 3.38 5.07 12.88
N ASP A 14 3.69 4.95 11.59
CA ASP A 14 3.30 3.79 10.78
C ASP A 14 4.53 3.05 10.25
N PRO A 15 4.91 1.87 10.79
CA PRO A 15 6.08 1.12 10.35
C PRO A 15 5.87 0.52 8.94
N GLU A 16 6.86 0.68 8.06
CA GLU A 16 6.89 0.02 6.75
C GLU A 16 7.41 -1.41 6.93
N LEU A 17 6.58 -2.42 6.60
CA LEU A 17 6.98 -3.83 6.68
C LEU A 17 7.79 -4.26 5.45
N ALA A 18 7.51 -3.66 4.28
CA ALA A 18 8.25 -3.91 3.06
C ALA A 18 8.14 -2.73 2.09
N ARG A 19 9.22 -2.45 1.34
CA ARG A 19 9.22 -1.44 0.26
C ARG A 19 10.20 -1.78 -0.85
N GLY A 20 9.68 -2.28 -1.99
CA GLY A 20 10.43 -2.43 -3.24
C GLY A 20 11.64 -3.36 -3.19
N GLY A 21 11.72 -4.23 -2.18
CA GLY A 21 12.76 -5.25 -2.07
C GLY A 21 12.61 -6.36 -3.10
N ARG A 22 13.53 -7.34 -3.05
CA ARG A 22 13.43 -8.55 -3.86
C ARG A 22 12.12 -9.28 -3.58
N PHE A 23 11.45 -9.72 -4.64
CA PHE A 23 10.21 -10.48 -4.54
C PHE A 23 10.25 -11.70 -5.46
N LYS A 24 9.34 -12.63 -5.24
CA LYS A 24 9.06 -13.77 -6.11
C LYS A 24 7.56 -14.01 -6.12
N VAL A 25 6.97 -14.03 -7.31
CA VAL A 25 5.58 -14.48 -7.48
C VAL A 25 5.58 -16.00 -7.44
N LEU A 26 4.84 -16.58 -6.49
CA LEU A 26 4.74 -18.03 -6.36
C LEU A 26 3.63 -18.59 -7.27
N GLU A 27 2.50 -17.88 -7.36
CA GLU A 27 1.34 -18.23 -8.18
C GLU A 27 0.69 -16.92 -8.70
N GLY A 28 0.05 -16.96 -9.87
CA GLY A 28 -0.64 -15.81 -10.48
C GLY A 28 0.19 -15.03 -11.51
N THR A 29 -0.22 -13.78 -11.80
CA THR A 29 0.41 -12.92 -12.82
C THR A 29 1.62 -12.17 -12.25
N ASP A 30 2.63 -11.93 -13.09
CA ASP A 30 3.80 -11.10 -12.78
C ASP A 30 3.61 -9.61 -13.13
N LYS A 31 2.35 -9.17 -13.29
CA LYS A 31 1.98 -7.81 -13.73
C LYS A 31 2.58 -6.68 -12.88
N TYR A 32 2.78 -6.91 -11.58
CA TYR A 32 3.31 -5.91 -10.65
C TYR A 32 4.75 -6.26 -10.26
N HIS A 33 5.64 -5.27 -10.37
CA HIS A 33 7.08 -5.46 -10.13
C HIS A 33 7.63 -4.71 -8.90
N ARG A 34 6.75 -4.08 -8.13
CA ARG A 34 7.10 -3.36 -6.91
C ARG A 34 6.00 -3.54 -5.89
N PHE A 35 6.37 -3.94 -4.67
CA PHE A 35 5.45 -4.19 -3.58
C PHE A 35 5.79 -3.31 -2.40
N VAL A 36 4.77 -2.76 -1.76
CA VAL A 36 4.89 -1.99 -0.53
C VAL A 36 3.84 -2.51 0.44
N VAL A 37 4.21 -2.60 1.72
CA VAL A 37 3.34 -3.06 2.80
C VAL A 37 3.55 -2.12 3.98
N ILE A 38 2.45 -1.49 4.41
CA ILE A 38 2.44 -0.49 5.46
C ILE A 38 1.42 -0.92 6.51
N GLU A 39 1.86 -0.97 7.76
CA GLU A 39 0.98 -1.24 8.89
C GLU A 39 0.38 0.05 9.42
N PHE A 40 -0.92 0.00 9.69
CA PHE A 40 -1.66 1.09 10.31
C PHE A 40 -2.31 0.56 11.59
N PRO A 41 -2.51 1.41 12.62
CA PRO A 41 -3.10 0.95 13.86
C PRO A 41 -4.58 0.54 13.73
N SER A 42 -5.29 1.00 12.68
CA SER A 42 -6.65 0.55 12.37
C SER A 42 -6.97 0.71 10.87
N LEU A 43 -8.06 0.08 10.42
CA LEU A 43 -8.55 0.23 9.05
C LEU A 43 -8.95 1.68 8.76
N GLU A 44 -9.61 2.35 9.70
CA GLU A 44 -10.07 3.73 9.57
C GLU A 44 -8.89 4.69 9.40
N GLN A 45 -7.77 4.46 10.10
CA GLN A 45 -6.58 5.28 9.95
C GLN A 45 -5.92 5.08 8.58
N ALA A 46 -5.91 3.84 8.05
CA ALA A 46 -5.44 3.58 6.70
C ALA A 46 -6.33 4.27 5.64
N VAL A 47 -7.66 4.23 5.81
CA VAL A 47 -8.61 4.91 4.92
C VAL A 47 -8.46 6.43 5.02
N ALA A 48 -8.37 6.99 6.23
CA ALA A 48 -8.15 8.42 6.44
C ALA A 48 -6.82 8.90 5.83
N CYS A 49 -5.76 8.09 5.91
CA CYS A 49 -4.49 8.37 5.24
C CYS A 49 -4.67 8.41 3.71
N HIS A 50 -5.35 7.43 3.12
CA HIS A 50 -5.65 7.41 1.69
C HIS A 50 -6.50 8.60 1.25
N ASP A 51 -7.54 8.94 2.01
CA ASP A 51 -8.47 10.01 1.66
C ASP A 51 -7.92 11.41 1.98
N SER A 52 -6.78 11.49 2.66
CA SER A 52 -6.13 12.75 2.97
C SER A 52 -5.76 13.54 1.72
N ARG A 53 -5.90 14.86 1.80
CA ARG A 53 -5.50 15.78 0.73
C ARG A 53 -4.04 15.56 0.30
N ALA A 54 -3.14 15.38 1.25
CA ALA A 54 -1.72 15.16 0.99
C ALA A 54 -1.50 13.89 0.15
N TYR A 55 -2.19 12.79 0.47
CA TYR A 55 -2.12 11.56 -0.31
C TYR A 55 -2.69 11.74 -1.72
N GLN A 56 -3.84 12.39 -1.84
CA GLN A 56 -4.50 12.61 -3.14
C GLN A 56 -3.62 13.46 -4.07
N GLU A 57 -3.00 14.51 -3.54
CA GLU A 57 -2.02 15.33 -4.28
C GLU A 57 -0.78 14.52 -4.68
N ALA A 58 -0.21 13.75 -3.75
CA ALA A 58 0.95 12.89 -4.02
C ALA A 58 0.65 11.78 -5.05
N SER A 59 -0.58 11.25 -5.08
CA SER A 59 -0.99 10.17 -5.99
C SER A 59 -1.50 10.64 -7.35
N ALA A 60 -1.74 11.95 -7.53
CA ALA A 60 -2.34 12.52 -8.74
C ALA A 60 -1.60 12.10 -10.03
N ARG A 61 -0.27 12.16 -10.02
CA ARG A 61 0.59 11.75 -11.15
C ARG A 61 0.38 10.28 -11.53
N ARG A 62 0.19 9.41 -10.54
CA ARG A 62 -0.07 7.97 -10.78
C ARG A 62 -1.44 7.78 -11.42
N LYS A 63 -2.47 8.44 -10.89
CA LYS A 63 -3.85 8.35 -11.40
C LYS A 63 -4.00 8.82 -12.84
N GLN A 64 -3.14 9.74 -13.28
CA GLN A 64 -3.09 10.23 -14.66
C GLN A 64 -2.34 9.28 -15.62
N GLY A 65 -1.96 8.08 -15.18
CA GLY A 65 -1.28 7.07 -16.01
C GLY A 65 0.20 7.31 -16.23
N ALA A 66 0.76 8.41 -15.70
CA ALA A 66 2.15 8.80 -15.94
C ALA A 66 3.20 7.94 -15.20
N ALA A 67 2.76 7.03 -14.31
CA ALA A 67 3.64 6.22 -13.47
C ALA A 67 3.27 4.73 -13.45
N GLY A 68 2.49 4.27 -14.43
CA GLY A 68 2.04 2.87 -14.54
C GLY A 68 0.79 2.54 -13.74
N GLU A 69 0.37 1.27 -13.83
CA GLU A 69 -0.81 0.74 -13.15
C GLU A 69 -0.48 0.34 -11.70
N VAL A 70 -1.45 0.53 -10.80
CA VAL A 70 -1.31 0.19 -9.38
C VAL A 70 -2.61 -0.37 -8.83
N ALA A 71 -2.51 -1.42 -8.03
CA ALA A 71 -3.61 -1.93 -7.22
C ALA A 71 -3.37 -1.56 -5.75
N LEU A 72 -4.25 -0.73 -5.19
CA LEU A 72 -4.21 -0.37 -3.77
C LEU A 72 -5.31 -1.11 -3.01
N ILE A 73 -4.92 -1.77 -1.93
CA ILE A 73 -5.83 -2.61 -1.16
C ILE A 73 -5.61 -2.34 0.33
N ILE A 74 -6.69 -2.06 1.05
CA ILE A 74 -6.70 -2.00 2.52
C ILE A 74 -7.42 -3.27 2.98
N VAL A 75 -6.83 -3.92 3.98
CA VAL A 75 -7.35 -5.19 4.52
C VAL A 75 -7.28 -5.08 6.02
N GLU A 76 -8.36 -5.42 6.71
CA GLU A 76 -8.36 -5.56 8.16
C GLU A 76 -7.67 -6.87 8.55
N GLY A 77 -6.91 -6.86 9.64
CA GLY A 77 -6.39 -8.10 10.19
C GLY A 77 -7.55 -8.95 10.71
N GLY A 78 -7.78 -10.10 10.09
CA GLY A 78 -8.70 -11.09 10.65
C GLY A 78 -8.07 -11.84 11.82
N ASP A 79 -8.90 -12.58 12.56
CA ASP A 79 -8.39 -13.54 13.54
C ASP A 79 -7.41 -14.51 12.86
N ALA A 80 -6.36 -14.88 13.59
CA ALA A 80 -5.45 -15.91 13.12
C ALA A 80 -6.28 -17.18 12.81
N THR A 81 -6.10 -17.74 11.62
CA THR A 81 -6.66 -19.04 11.29
C THR A 81 -6.27 -20.01 12.41
N PRO A 82 -7.23 -20.65 13.10
CA PRO A 82 -6.90 -21.65 14.10
C PRO A 82 -6.03 -22.72 13.43
N THR A 83 -4.81 -22.87 13.93
CA THR A 83 -3.87 -23.92 13.51
C THR A 83 -4.33 -25.29 13.96
#